data_AF-A0A453DAT2-F1
#
_entry.id   AF-A0A453DAT2-F1
#
_cell.length_a   1.000
_cell.length_b   1.000
_cell.length_c   1.000
_cell.angle_alpha   90.00
_cell.angle_beta   90.00
_cell.angle_gamma   90.00
#
_symmetry.space_group_name_H-M   'P 1'
#
loop_
_entity.id
_entity.type
_entity.pdbx_description
1 polymer ?
#
loop_
_entity_poly.entity_id
_entity_poly.type
_entity_poly.pdbx_seq_one_letter_code
_entity_poly.pdbx_strand_id
1 'polypeptide(L)'
;DAGGREALDSVFAHVVGAEAAIVRPQFFSGTHAIACALFALLRPGHELLAVAGPPYDTLEEVIGIRGSDNVGSLKDFGITYREVPLAADGGLDWDALAHAVRPETGCALIQRSCGYSWRKSLGIDDIRRTIDLIKMQNPNCKVMVDNCYGEFVETSEPPMVVCSRCSSSYE
;
A
#
# COMPACT_ATOMS: atom_id res chain seq x y z
N ASP A 1 22.74 22.33 11.83
CA ASP A 1 21.37 22.09 12.30
C ASP A 1 20.51 21.53 11.19
N ALA A 2 20.07 20.28 11.33
CA ALA A 2 18.93 19.80 10.56
C ALA A 2 17.71 20.60 11.04
N GLY A 3 16.93 21.18 10.13
CA GLY A 3 15.75 21.95 10.51
C GLY A 3 14.72 21.07 11.21
N GLY A 4 13.75 21.67 11.91
CA GLY A 4 12.71 20.92 12.62
C GLY A 4 11.93 19.94 11.72
N ARG A 5 11.90 20.22 10.42
CA ARG A 5 11.32 19.36 9.38
C ARG A 5 12.10 18.06 9.19
N GLU A 6 13.41 18.15 8.96
CA GLU A 6 14.26 16.97 8.77
C GLU A 6 14.36 16.14 10.07
N ALA A 7 14.34 16.81 11.22
CA ALA A 7 14.32 16.14 12.51
C ALA A 7 13.05 15.29 12.69
N LEU A 8 11.87 15.82 12.34
CA LEU A 8 10.60 15.09 12.42
C LEU A 8 10.61 13.84 11.54
N ASP A 9 11.10 13.94 10.30
CA ASP A 9 11.21 12.78 9.40
C ASP A 9 12.12 11.71 9.97
N SER A 10 13.28 12.12 10.47
CA SER A 10 14.27 11.19 11.02
C SER A 10 13.70 10.43 12.22
N VAL A 11 13.02 11.14 13.13
CA VAL A 11 12.36 10.53 14.29
C VAL A 11 11.26 9.57 13.84
N PHE A 12 10.40 9.98 12.89
CA PHE A 12 9.32 9.12 12.43
C PHE A 12 9.84 7.86 11.72
N ALA A 13 10.83 8.01 10.83
CA ALA A 13 11.50 6.91 10.15
C ALA A 13 12.09 5.92 11.16
N HIS A 14 12.76 6.43 12.20
CA HIS A 14 13.32 5.60 13.27
C HIS A 14 12.24 4.84 14.03
N VAL A 15 11.15 5.50 14.41
CA VAL A 15 10.05 4.91 15.19
C VAL A 15 9.36 3.79 14.41
N VAL A 16 9.11 3.96 13.12
CA VAL A 16 8.44 2.95 12.29
C VAL A 16 9.40 1.94 11.66
N GLY A 17 10.71 2.10 11.86
CA GLY A 17 11.75 1.23 11.32
C GLY A 17 11.96 1.34 9.82
N ALA A 18 11.73 2.52 9.22
CA ALA A 18 11.97 2.80 7.82
C ALA A 18 13.33 3.50 7.60
N GLU A 19 13.89 3.38 6.39
CA GLU A 19 15.14 4.07 6.01
C GLU A 19 14.95 5.60 5.93
N ALA A 20 13.75 6.05 5.56
CA ALA A 20 13.37 7.44 5.48
C ALA A 20 11.85 7.59 5.66
N ALA A 21 11.41 8.77 6.07
CA ALA A 21 10.00 9.14 6.15
C ALA A 21 9.79 10.56 5.60
N ILE A 22 8.54 10.87 5.27
CA ILE A 22 8.13 12.21 4.86
C ILE A 22 6.84 12.59 5.59
N VAL A 23 6.98 13.34 6.69
CA VAL A 23 5.84 13.76 7.52
C VAL A 23 5.59 15.25 7.33
N ARG A 24 4.47 15.61 6.69
CA ARG A 24 4.27 16.95 6.11
C ARG A 24 2.84 17.47 6.23
N PRO A 25 2.66 18.75 6.61
CA PRO A 25 1.36 19.41 6.50
C PRO A 25 0.91 19.61 5.04
N GLN A 26 1.80 19.43 4.06
CA GLN A 26 1.44 19.44 2.63
C GLN A 26 0.61 18.22 2.22
N PHE A 27 0.60 17.15 3.01
CA PHE A 27 -0.35 16.06 2.84
C PHE A 27 -1.66 16.43 3.56
N PHE A 28 -2.67 16.81 2.79
CA PHE A 28 -3.99 17.18 3.31
C PHE A 28 -4.77 16.03 3.97
N SER A 29 -4.44 14.78 3.68
CA SER A 29 -5.08 13.58 4.25
C SER A 29 -4.24 12.31 4.01
N GLY A 30 -4.59 11.21 4.69
CA GLY A 30 -4.03 9.88 4.42
C GLY A 30 -4.22 9.44 2.97
N THR A 31 -5.42 9.65 2.40
CA THR A 31 -5.68 9.38 0.97
C THR A 31 -4.77 10.18 0.05
N HIS A 32 -4.46 11.44 0.37
CA HIS A 32 -3.52 12.23 -0.44
C HIS A 32 -2.09 11.64 -0.37
N ALA A 33 -1.62 11.22 0.81
CA ALA A 33 -0.32 10.59 0.97
C ALA A 33 -0.23 9.26 0.19
N ILE A 34 -1.25 8.42 0.26
CA ILE A 34 -1.38 7.15 -0.48
C ILE A 34 -1.39 7.43 -1.99
N ALA A 35 -2.19 8.40 -2.47
CA ALA A 35 -2.22 8.78 -3.87
C ALA A 35 -0.84 9.23 -4.36
N CYS A 36 -0.16 10.14 -3.63
CA CYS A 36 1.19 10.57 -3.98
C CYS A 36 2.18 9.40 -4.09
N ALA A 37 2.12 8.44 -3.16
CA ALA A 37 2.97 7.26 -3.20
C ALA A 37 2.67 6.38 -4.42
N LEU A 38 1.40 6.13 -4.75
CA LEU A 38 1.01 5.36 -5.92
C LEU A 38 1.48 6.00 -7.24
N PHE A 39 1.26 7.31 -7.41
CA PHE A 39 1.74 8.06 -8.58
C PHE A 39 3.27 8.09 -8.66
N ALA A 40 3.98 8.10 -7.53
CA ALA A 40 5.44 8.05 -7.50
C ALA A 40 6.00 6.67 -7.91
N LEU A 41 5.32 5.59 -7.52
CA LEU A 41 5.76 4.20 -7.72
C LEU A 41 5.37 3.63 -9.09
N LEU A 42 4.20 3.98 -9.61
CA LEU A 42 3.64 3.40 -10.83
C LEU A 42 3.99 4.22 -12.09
N ARG A 43 4.06 3.55 -13.24
CA ARG A 43 4.35 4.14 -14.55
C ARG A 43 3.37 3.58 -15.59
N PRO A 44 3.17 4.27 -16.74
CA PRO A 44 2.32 3.75 -17.81
C PRO A 44 2.70 2.31 -18.20
N GLY A 45 1.70 1.45 -18.34
CA GLY A 45 1.88 0.02 -18.61
C GLY A 45 2.06 -0.87 -17.37
N HIS A 46 2.20 -0.28 -16.16
CA HIS A 46 2.18 -1.05 -14.92
C HIS A 46 0.75 -1.44 -14.52
N GLU A 47 0.63 -2.52 -13.76
CA GLU A 47 -0.57 -2.93 -13.02
C GLU A 47 -0.41 -2.60 -11.52
N LEU A 48 -1.45 -2.00 -10.92
CA LEU A 48 -1.68 -1.94 -9.47
C LEU A 48 -2.51 -3.15 -9.04
N LEU A 49 -1.98 -3.94 -8.10
CA LEU A 49 -2.65 -5.12 -7.55
C LEU A 49 -3.08 -4.87 -6.10
N ALA A 50 -4.37 -4.79 -5.82
CA ALA A 50 -4.90 -4.78 -4.45
C ALA A 50 -4.99 -6.22 -3.92
N VAL A 51 -4.27 -6.53 -2.84
CA VAL A 51 -4.09 -7.93 -2.39
C VAL A 51 -5.10 -8.40 -1.36
N ALA A 52 -5.88 -7.48 -0.80
CA ALA A 52 -6.82 -7.73 0.29
C ALA A 52 -8.26 -7.30 -0.11
N GLY A 53 -8.66 -7.66 -1.33
CA GLY A 53 -9.91 -7.20 -1.94
C GLY A 53 -9.86 -5.73 -2.38
N PRO A 54 -11.03 -5.12 -2.66
CA PRO A 54 -11.12 -3.72 -3.07
C PRO A 54 -10.63 -2.78 -1.96
N PRO A 55 -9.92 -1.69 -2.29
CA PRO A 55 -9.57 -0.65 -1.35
C PRO A 55 -10.81 0.16 -0.95
N TYR A 56 -10.66 1.00 0.09
CA TYR A 56 -11.72 1.90 0.53
C TYR A 56 -12.13 2.94 -0.53
N ASP A 57 -13.41 3.33 -0.51
CA ASP A 57 -14.12 4.09 -1.55
C ASP A 57 -13.41 5.35 -2.07
N THR A 58 -12.66 6.07 -1.23
CA THR A 58 -11.99 7.30 -1.68
C THR A 58 -10.79 7.02 -2.59
N LEU A 59 -10.23 5.81 -2.54
CA LEU A 59 -9.15 5.39 -3.41
C LEU A 59 -9.65 4.95 -4.79
N GLU A 60 -10.94 4.61 -4.93
CA GLU A 60 -11.54 4.22 -6.21
C GLU A 60 -11.40 5.31 -7.29
N GLU A 61 -11.55 6.59 -6.91
CA GLU A 61 -11.40 7.74 -7.82
C GLU A 61 -9.94 7.99 -8.19
N VAL A 62 -9.02 7.79 -7.24
CA VAL A 62 -7.58 7.86 -7.49
C VAL A 62 -7.14 6.80 -8.50
N ILE A 63 -7.69 5.59 -8.38
CA ILE A 63 -7.39 4.47 -9.27
C ILE A 63 -8.10 4.64 -10.63
N GLY A 64 -9.31 5.21 -10.64
CA GLY A 64 -10.15 5.33 -11.83
C GLY A 64 -11.14 4.18 -12.00
N ILE A 65 -11.53 3.53 -10.90
CA ILE A 65 -12.62 2.54 -10.83
C ILE A 65 -13.97 3.26 -10.85
N ARG A 66 -14.04 4.39 -10.13
CA ARG A 66 -15.21 5.28 -10.05
C ARG A 66 -14.83 6.68 -10.54
N GLY A 67 -15.81 7.42 -11.05
CA GLY A 67 -15.64 8.80 -11.51
C GLY A 67 -15.74 8.94 -13.03
N SER A 68 -15.38 10.13 -13.52
CA SER A 68 -15.36 10.46 -14.95
C SER A 68 -13.97 10.20 -15.54
N ASP A 69 -13.90 9.86 -16.82
CA ASP A 69 -12.60 9.77 -17.52
C ASP A 69 -11.90 11.14 -17.59
N ASN A 70 -10.56 11.15 -17.65
CA ASN A 70 -9.70 12.35 -17.74
C ASN A 70 -9.70 13.27 -16.50
N VAL A 71 -9.83 12.70 -15.30
CA VAL A 71 -9.66 13.43 -14.03
C VAL A 71 -8.24 13.35 -13.47
N GLY A 72 -7.35 12.61 -14.15
CA GLY A 72 -5.97 12.38 -13.71
C GLY A 72 -5.84 11.18 -12.79
N SER A 73 -6.71 10.18 -12.95
CA SER A 73 -6.64 8.89 -12.23
C SER A 73 -5.47 8.04 -12.72
N LEU A 74 -5.05 7.03 -11.96
CA LEU A 74 -4.01 6.08 -12.40
C LEU A 74 -4.36 5.45 -13.77
N LYS A 75 -5.63 5.11 -13.98
CA LYS A 75 -6.15 4.62 -15.27
C LYS A 75 -5.90 5.60 -16.43
N ASP A 76 -6.08 6.91 -16.21
CA ASP A 76 -5.81 7.95 -17.22
C ASP A 76 -4.32 8.00 -17.62
N PHE A 77 -3.42 7.59 -16.72
CA PHE A 77 -1.99 7.46 -16.99
C PHE A 77 -1.58 6.09 -17.56
N GLY A 78 -2.54 5.27 -17.98
CA GLY A 78 -2.28 3.96 -18.59
C GLY A 78 -1.84 2.89 -17.59
N ILE A 79 -2.20 3.04 -16.32
CA ILE A 79 -1.97 2.04 -15.27
C ILE A 79 -3.22 1.18 -15.14
N THR A 80 -3.06 -0.14 -15.17
CA THR A 80 -4.18 -1.07 -14.98
C THR A 80 -4.36 -1.40 -13.50
N TYR A 81 -5.54 -1.90 -13.15
CA TYR A 81 -5.88 -2.24 -11.77
C TYR A 81 -6.51 -3.63 -11.71
N ARG A 82 -6.17 -4.38 -10.66
CA ARG A 82 -6.77 -5.69 -10.36
C ARG A 82 -6.80 -5.95 -8.86
N GLU A 83 -7.74 -6.78 -8.44
CA GLU A 83 -7.94 -7.23 -7.07
C GLU A 83 -7.66 -8.73 -6.96
N VAL A 84 -7.11 -9.14 -5.83
CA VAL A 84 -7.15 -10.53 -5.36
C VAL A 84 -8.43 -10.69 -4.54
N PRO A 85 -9.28 -11.68 -4.85
CA PRO A 85 -10.48 -11.93 -4.07
C PRO A 85 -10.12 -12.33 -2.63
N LEU A 86 -11.00 -11.99 -1.69
CA LEU A 86 -10.89 -12.45 -0.30
C LEU A 86 -11.32 -13.92 -0.19
N ALA A 87 -10.75 -14.62 0.79
CA ALA A 87 -11.21 -15.96 1.15
C ALA A 87 -12.63 -15.91 1.72
N ALA A 88 -13.31 -17.07 1.71
CA ALA A 88 -14.69 -17.19 2.19
C ALA A 88 -14.89 -16.77 3.67
N ASP A 89 -13.81 -16.79 4.48
CA ASP A 89 -13.82 -16.37 5.89
C ASP A 89 -13.53 -14.87 6.08
N GLY A 90 -13.40 -14.10 5.00
CA GLY A 90 -13.04 -12.68 5.00
C GLY A 90 -11.55 -12.42 5.27
N GLY A 91 -10.69 -13.44 5.20
CA GLY A 91 -9.24 -13.31 5.23
C GLY A 91 -8.63 -13.19 3.83
N LEU A 92 -7.30 -13.23 3.76
CA LEU A 92 -6.57 -13.30 2.50
C LEU A 92 -6.74 -14.68 1.85
N ASP A 93 -7.00 -14.70 0.55
CA ASP A 93 -6.93 -15.93 -0.25
C ASP A 93 -5.47 -16.23 -0.59
N TRP A 94 -4.83 -17.07 0.23
CA TRP A 94 -3.42 -17.42 0.08
C TRP A 94 -3.12 -18.18 -1.22
N ASP A 95 -4.06 -18.98 -1.73
CA ASP A 95 -3.88 -19.76 -2.95
C ASP A 95 -3.96 -18.88 -4.19
N ALA A 96 -4.91 -17.94 -4.20
CA ALA A 96 -5.00 -16.91 -5.23
C ALA A 96 -3.78 -15.99 -5.21
N LEU A 97 -3.36 -15.54 -4.02
CA LEU A 97 -2.22 -14.64 -3.85
C LEU A 97 -0.90 -15.26 -4.33
N ALA A 98 -0.71 -16.57 -4.15
CA ALA A 98 0.49 -17.31 -4.60
C ALA A 98 0.73 -17.26 -6.12
N HIS A 99 -0.29 -16.88 -6.90
CA HIS A 99 -0.22 -16.78 -8.36
C HIS A 99 -0.67 -15.40 -8.89
N ALA A 100 -0.87 -14.43 -7.99
CA ALA A 100 -1.50 -13.17 -8.32
C ALA A 100 -0.56 -12.17 -9.00
N VAL A 101 0.76 -12.28 -8.82
CA VAL A 101 1.71 -11.26 -9.31
C VAL A 101 2.13 -11.59 -10.74
N ARG A 102 2.00 -10.59 -11.64
CA ARG A 102 2.35 -10.69 -13.06
C ARG A 102 3.63 -9.90 -13.37
N PRO A 103 4.25 -10.12 -14.54
CA PRO A 103 5.41 -9.33 -14.97
C PRO A 103 5.15 -7.82 -14.98
N GLU A 104 3.93 -7.42 -15.36
CA GLU A 104 3.49 -6.02 -15.40
C GLU A 104 3.04 -5.46 -14.03
N THR A 105 2.91 -6.29 -12.98
CA THR A 105 2.52 -5.83 -11.64
C THR A 105 3.62 -4.95 -11.04
N GLY A 106 3.45 -3.63 -11.17
CA GLY A 106 4.43 -2.63 -10.74
C GLY A 106 4.35 -2.36 -9.23
N CYS A 107 3.15 -2.43 -8.66
CA CYS A 107 2.93 -2.23 -7.23
C CYS A 107 1.80 -3.14 -6.72
N ALA A 108 2.04 -3.79 -5.58
CA ALA A 108 1.04 -4.49 -4.80
C ALA A 108 0.64 -3.63 -3.57
N LEU A 109 -0.65 -3.33 -3.45
CA LEU A 109 -1.23 -2.55 -2.36
C LEU A 109 -1.84 -3.47 -1.31
N ILE A 110 -1.37 -3.33 -0.07
CA ILE A 110 -1.88 -4.02 1.12
C ILE A 110 -2.60 -3.00 1.99
N GLN A 111 -3.91 -3.13 2.13
CA GLN A 111 -4.68 -2.33 3.09
C GLN A 111 -4.74 -3.08 4.42
N ARG A 112 -4.13 -2.54 5.46
CA ARG A 112 -4.09 -3.20 6.79
C ARG A 112 -5.47 -3.22 7.43
N SER A 113 -6.06 -2.05 7.65
CA SER A 113 -7.39 -1.92 8.25
C SER A 113 -8.49 -2.44 7.31
N CYS A 114 -9.51 -3.09 7.87
CA CYS A 114 -10.70 -3.48 7.12
C CYS A 114 -11.55 -2.28 6.66
N GLY A 115 -11.37 -1.11 7.26
CA GLY A 115 -12.23 0.05 7.02
C GLY A 115 -13.70 -0.31 7.25
N TYR A 116 -14.54 0.01 6.27
CA TYR A 116 -15.97 -0.33 6.29
C TYR A 116 -16.29 -1.69 5.61
N SER A 117 -15.28 -2.42 5.15
CA SER A 117 -15.48 -3.71 4.48
C SER A 117 -15.70 -4.84 5.49
N TRP A 118 -16.50 -5.84 5.12
CA TRP A 118 -16.77 -7.01 5.93
C TRP A 118 -15.64 -8.06 5.79
N ARG A 119 -14.47 -7.72 6.34
CA ARG A 119 -13.27 -8.57 6.32
C ARG A 119 -12.44 -8.36 7.59
N LYS A 120 -11.49 -9.25 7.86
CA LYS A 120 -10.56 -9.08 8.99
C LYS A 120 -9.49 -8.03 8.67
N SER A 121 -9.14 -7.20 9.64
CA SER A 121 -7.91 -6.38 9.56
C SER A 121 -6.69 -7.31 9.59
N LEU A 122 -5.65 -6.94 8.86
CA LEU A 122 -4.45 -7.76 8.71
C LEU A 122 -3.48 -7.49 9.87
N GLY A 123 -2.97 -8.55 10.49
CA GLY A 123 -1.88 -8.43 11.46
C GLY A 123 -0.52 -8.25 10.76
N ILE A 124 0.51 -7.91 11.52
CA ILE A 124 1.88 -7.80 10.99
C ILE A 124 2.37 -9.12 10.38
N ASP A 125 1.96 -10.26 10.94
CA ASP A 125 2.31 -11.59 10.43
C ASP A 125 1.68 -11.88 9.07
N ASP A 126 0.42 -11.47 8.86
CA ASP A 126 -0.24 -11.58 7.55
C ASP A 126 0.44 -10.69 6.52
N ILE A 127 0.78 -9.46 6.89
CA ILE A 127 1.47 -8.49 6.04
C ILE A 127 2.84 -9.04 5.62
N ARG A 128 3.63 -9.55 6.57
CA ARG A 128 4.94 -10.16 6.30
C ARG A 128 4.83 -11.34 5.33
N ARG A 129 3.93 -12.29 5.60
CA ARG A 129 3.71 -13.45 4.71
C ARG A 129 3.26 -13.03 3.32
N THR A 130 2.41 -12.01 3.22
CA THR A 130 1.93 -11.44 1.95
C THR A 130 3.07 -10.85 1.13
N ILE A 131 3.92 -10.05 1.77
CA ILE A 131 5.13 -9.49 1.17
C ILE A 131 6.06 -10.59 0.64
N ASP A 132 6.33 -11.62 1.45
CA ASP A 132 7.20 -12.72 1.05
C ASP A 132 6.68 -13.43 -0.20
N LEU A 133 5.37 -13.71 -0.26
CA LEU A 133 4.72 -14.30 -1.45
C LEU A 133 4.84 -13.41 -2.68
N ILE A 134 4.65 -12.10 -2.54
CA ILE A 134 4.79 -11.14 -3.65
C ILE A 134 6.22 -11.13 -4.16
N LYS A 135 7.20 -11.05 -3.26
CA LYS A 135 8.63 -10.97 -3.60
C LYS A 135 9.18 -12.26 -4.19
N MET A 136 8.66 -13.42 -3.79
CA MET A 136 9.01 -14.70 -4.41
C MET A 136 8.54 -14.79 -5.87
N GLN A 137 7.38 -14.22 -6.20
CA GLN A 137 6.86 -14.20 -7.57
C GLN A 137 7.55 -13.13 -8.43
N ASN A 138 7.77 -11.94 -7.89
CA ASN A 138 8.46 -10.86 -8.59
C ASN A 138 9.23 -9.97 -7.59
N PRO A 139 10.57 -10.08 -7.49
CA PRO A 139 11.36 -9.27 -6.56
C PRO A 139 11.35 -7.78 -6.90
N ASN A 140 11.03 -7.42 -8.16
CA ASN A 140 10.94 -6.04 -8.62
C ASN A 140 9.59 -5.39 -8.32
N CYS A 141 8.54 -6.17 -8.06
CA CYS A 141 7.22 -5.66 -7.68
C CYS A 141 7.36 -4.84 -6.39
N LYS A 142 6.91 -3.57 -6.42
CA LYS A 142 6.89 -2.73 -5.22
C LYS A 142 5.75 -3.17 -4.32
N VAL A 143 5.96 -3.07 -3.01
CA VAL A 143 4.86 -3.30 -2.05
C VAL A 143 4.61 -2.00 -1.32
N MET A 144 3.34 -1.62 -1.30
CA MET A 144 2.85 -0.48 -0.56
C MET A 144 1.85 -0.96 0.49
N VAL A 145 2.09 -0.59 1.74
CA VAL A 145 1.15 -0.87 2.83
C VAL A 145 0.46 0.43 3.23
N ASP A 146 -0.87 0.45 3.08
CA ASP A 146 -1.74 1.42 3.72
C ASP A 146 -1.91 0.99 5.18
N ASN A 147 -1.27 1.73 6.09
CA ASN A 147 -1.18 1.39 7.50
C ASN A 147 -2.21 2.12 8.37
N CYS A 148 -3.14 2.90 7.78
CA CYS A 148 -4.12 3.68 8.52
C CYS A 148 -4.84 2.83 9.58
N TYR A 149 -4.92 3.35 10.80
CA TYR A 149 -5.48 2.72 12.02
C TYR A 149 -4.68 1.53 12.58
N GLY A 150 -3.54 1.19 11.97
CA GLY A 150 -2.64 0.13 12.45
C GLY A 150 -1.48 0.65 13.30
N GLU A 151 -1.27 1.96 13.31
CA GLU A 151 -0.15 2.61 13.96
C GLU A 151 -0.14 2.31 15.47
N PHE A 152 0.97 1.77 15.95
CA PHE A 152 1.24 1.42 17.36
C PHE A 152 0.27 0.41 17.98
N VAL A 153 -0.51 -0.31 17.16
CA VAL A 153 -1.41 -1.38 17.62
C VAL A 153 -0.64 -2.66 17.96
N GLU A 154 0.46 -2.90 17.25
CA GLU A 154 1.38 -4.03 17.46
C GLU A 154 2.78 -3.50 17.79
N THR A 155 3.67 -4.36 18.32
CA THR A 155 5.05 -3.97 18.67
C THR A 155 5.95 -3.73 17.45
N SER A 156 5.43 -3.94 16.24
CA SER A 156 6.15 -3.80 14.99
C SER A 156 5.25 -3.12 13.96
N GLU A 157 5.88 -2.35 13.08
CA GLU A 157 5.21 -1.70 11.96
C GLU A 157 5.58 -2.39 10.64
N PRO A 158 4.78 -2.21 9.57
CA PRO A 158 5.07 -2.86 8.30
C PRO A 158 6.52 -2.70 7.81
N PRO A 159 7.17 -1.51 7.86
CA PRO A 159 8.57 -1.34 7.44
C PRO A 159 9.58 -2.21 8.18
N MET A 160 9.29 -2.62 9.41
CA MET A 160 10.18 -3.48 10.21
C MET A 160 10.18 -4.94 9.74
N VAL A 161 9.11 -5.36 9.06
CA VAL A 161 8.96 -6.75 8.59
C VAL A 161 9.18 -6.92 7.08
N VAL A 162 9.48 -5.84 6.36
CA VAL A 162 9.81 -5.86 4.93
C VAL A 162 11.31 -5.86 4.69
N CYS A 163 11.76 -6.72 3.76
CA CYS A 163 13.11 -6.66 3.24
C CYS A 163 13.30 -5.43 2.32
N SER A 164 14.02 -4.42 2.82
CA SER A 164 14.73 -3.28 2.19
C SER A 164 14.12 -2.44 1.05
N ARG A 165 12.93 -2.73 0.48
CA ARG A 165 12.37 -1.97 -0.66
C ARG A 165 10.85 -1.83 -0.69
N CYS A 166 10.22 -1.56 0.45
CA CYS A 166 8.78 -1.34 0.53
C CYS A 166 8.44 0.02 1.16
N SER A 167 7.35 0.62 0.71
CA SER A 167 6.89 1.93 1.17
C SER A 167 5.64 1.74 2.03
N SER A 168 5.56 2.46 3.14
CA SER A 168 4.36 2.48 3.99
C SER A 168 3.90 3.92 4.14
N SER A 169 2.59 4.13 4.02
CA SER A 169 1.95 5.42 4.28
C SER A 169 1.28 5.38 5.65
N TYR A 170 1.42 6.48 6.38
CA TYR A 170 0.89 6.70 7.72
C TYR A 170 0.03 7.97 7.71
N GLU A 171 -1.04 7.99 8.51
CA GLU A 171 -1.86 9.19 8.73
C GLU A 171 -1.54 9.87 10.06
#